data_AF-A0A318CS28-F1
#
_entry.id   AF-A0A318CS28-F1
#
_cell.length_a   1.000
_cell.length_b   1.000
_cell.length_c   1.000
_cell.angle_alpha   90.00
_cell.angle_beta   90.00
_cell.angle_gamma   90.00
#
_symmetry.space_group_name_H-M   'P 1'
#
loop_
_entity.id
_entity.type
_entity.pdbx_description
1 polymer ?
#
loop_
_entity_poly.entity_id
_entity_poly.type
_entity_poly.pdbx_seq_one_letter_code
_entity_poly.pdbx_strand_id
1 'polypeptide(L)'
;MMIEVLGEFPAFTHLAERAELRDISAETYYGPDYQDVGYRVPDITSAREILGWEPKIDLREALRRTISAYVRNRQIVVEELGRPDEL
;
A
#
# COMPACT_ATOMS: atom_id res chain seq x y z
N MET A 1 -3.50 -8.70 4.85
CA MET A 1 -2.08 -8.59 4.47
C MET A 1 -1.42 -7.26 4.88
N MET A 2 -1.76 -6.09 4.31
CA MET A 2 -1.05 -4.83 4.66
C MET A 2 -1.16 -4.47 6.15
N ILE A 3 -2.37 -4.49 6.72
CA ILE A 3 -2.62 -4.23 8.15
C ILE A 3 -1.83 -5.19 9.04
N GLU A 4 -1.76 -6.48 8.65
CA GLU A 4 -0.95 -7.47 9.38
C GLU A 4 0.54 -7.10 9.38
N VAL A 5 1.11 -6.77 8.20
CA VAL A 5 2.53 -6.38 8.09
C VAL A 5 2.80 -5.10 8.89
N LEU A 6 1.86 -4.15 8.92
CA LEU A 6 1.98 -2.95 9.74
C LEU A 6 2.06 -3.27 11.24
N GLY A 7 1.27 -4.26 11.68
CA GLY A 7 1.27 -4.75 13.07
C GLY A 7 2.58 -5.39 13.52
N GLU A 8 3.43 -5.83 12.60
CA GLU A 8 4.79 -6.36 12.89
C GLU A 8 5.73 -5.28 13.45
N PHE A 9 5.39 -3.99 13.29
CA PHE A 9 6.21 -2.86 13.73
C PHE A 9 5.65 -2.24 15.02
N PRO A 10 6.39 -2.25 16.14
CA PRO A 10 5.91 -1.72 17.42
C PRO A 10 5.43 -0.26 17.37
N ALA A 11 6.01 0.56 16.49
CA ALA A 11 5.61 1.95 16.28
C ALA A 11 4.17 2.09 15.74
N PHE A 12 3.64 1.07 15.07
CA PHE A 12 2.35 1.12 14.36
C PHE A 12 1.36 0.03 14.78
N THR A 13 1.69 -0.81 15.77
CA THR A 13 0.77 -1.84 16.28
C THR A 13 -0.59 -1.24 16.67
N HIS A 14 -0.60 -0.11 17.39
CA HIS A 14 -1.84 0.58 17.77
C HIS A 14 -2.66 1.09 16.57
N LEU A 15 -2.02 1.43 15.45
CA LEU A 15 -2.72 1.81 14.21
C LEU A 15 -3.33 0.59 13.54
N ALA A 16 -2.60 -0.52 13.50
CA ALA A 16 -3.10 -1.78 12.94
C ALA A 16 -4.30 -2.32 13.72
N GLU A 17 -4.30 -2.21 15.06
CA GLU A 17 -5.41 -2.61 15.94
C GLU A 17 -6.68 -1.76 15.75
N ARG A 18 -6.50 -0.48 15.43
CA ARG A 18 -7.61 0.48 15.24
C ARG A 18 -8.07 0.60 13.79
N ALA A 19 -7.39 -0.06 12.85
CA ALA A 19 -7.70 0.04 11.44
C ALA A 19 -9.04 -0.63 11.11
N GLU A 20 -9.93 0.12 10.47
CA GLU A 20 -11.24 -0.37 10.02
C GLU A 20 -11.27 -0.47 8.50
N LEU A 21 -11.70 -1.62 7.97
CA LEU A 21 -11.96 -1.78 6.55
C LEU A 21 -13.39 -1.32 6.25
N ARG A 22 -13.50 -0.30 5.40
CA ARG A 22 -14.79 0.21 4.92
C ARG A 22 -14.89 -0.04 3.42
N ASP A 23 -16.00 -0.62 3.01
CA ASP A 23 -16.34 -0.78 1.59
C ASP A 23 -17.07 0.48 1.13
N ILE A 24 -16.42 1.26 0.26
CA ILE A 24 -16.92 2.52 -0.28
C ILE A 24 -16.75 2.43 -1.79
N SER A 25 -17.80 2.78 -2.56
CA SER A 25 -17.71 2.76 -4.01
C SER A 25 -16.70 3.80 -4.51
N ALA A 26 -16.03 3.49 -5.62
CA ALA A 26 -15.10 4.43 -6.24
C ALA A 26 -15.79 5.74 -6.65
N GLU A 27 -17.06 5.69 -7.06
CA GLU A 27 -17.86 6.89 -7.34
C GLU A 27 -18.06 7.76 -6.10
N THR A 28 -18.34 7.16 -4.93
CA THR A 28 -18.49 7.93 -3.68
C THR A 28 -17.14 8.49 -3.20
N TYR A 29 -16.05 7.74 -3.37
CA TYR A 29 -14.73 8.15 -2.86
C TYR A 29 -13.97 9.09 -3.79
N TYR A 30 -13.96 8.82 -5.10
CA TYR A 30 -13.22 9.58 -6.13
C TYR A 30 -14.11 10.47 -7.01
N GLY A 31 -15.43 10.27 -7.00
CA GLY A 31 -16.38 11.01 -7.84
C GLY A 31 -16.92 10.21 -9.04
N PRO A 32 -18.02 10.67 -9.65
CA PRO A 32 -18.77 9.94 -10.69
C PRO A 32 -18.00 9.71 -11.98
N ASP A 33 -16.99 10.55 -12.27
CA ASP A 33 -16.19 10.45 -13.49
C ASP A 33 -14.94 9.57 -13.31
N TYR A 34 -14.72 8.97 -12.13
CA TYR A 34 -13.57 8.12 -11.89
C TYR A 34 -13.62 6.83 -12.70
N GLN A 35 -12.53 6.53 -13.40
CA GLN A 35 -12.33 5.29 -14.14
C GLN A 35 -10.98 4.68 -13.79
N ASP A 36 -10.93 3.36 -13.66
CA ASP A 36 -9.70 2.63 -13.38
C ASP A 36 -9.62 1.35 -14.24
N VAL A 37 -8.43 0.78 -14.29
CA VAL A 37 -8.15 -0.47 -15.00
C VAL A 37 -8.38 -1.63 -14.05
N GLY A 38 -9.29 -2.55 -14.40
CA GLY A 38 -9.64 -3.68 -13.54
C GLY A 38 -8.49 -4.66 -13.26
N TYR A 39 -7.58 -4.86 -14.21
CA TYR A 39 -6.43 -5.77 -14.05
C TYR A 39 -5.16 -5.22 -14.70
N ARG A 40 -4.04 -5.37 -14.00
CA ARG A 40 -2.71 -5.03 -14.51
C ARG A 40 -1.77 -6.21 -14.27
N VAL A 41 -1.59 -7.03 -15.29
CA VAL A 41 -0.68 -8.19 -15.26
C VAL A 41 0.33 -8.03 -16.40
N PRO A 42 1.57 -7.61 -16.10
CA PRO A 42 2.58 -7.39 -17.14
C PRO A 42 3.15 -8.72 -17.65
N ASP A 43 3.35 -8.82 -18.96
CA ASP A 43 4.26 -9.81 -19.53
C ASP A 43 5.70 -9.33 -19.34
N ILE A 44 6.52 -10.14 -18.68
CA ILE A 44 7.92 -9.83 -18.37
C ILE A 44 8.92 -10.57 -19.28
N THR A 45 8.46 -11.22 -20.36
CA THR A 45 9.31 -12.01 -21.27
C THR A 45 10.49 -11.19 -21.78
N SER A 46 10.27 -9.97 -22.28
CA SER A 46 11.36 -9.12 -22.78
C SER A 46 12.36 -8.73 -21.69
N ALA A 47 11.90 -8.46 -20.47
CA ALA A 47 12.79 -8.13 -19.36
C ALA A 47 13.67 -9.33 -18.97
N ARG A 48 13.12 -10.54 -19.02
CA ARG A 48 13.87 -11.79 -18.79
C ARG A 48 14.89 -12.05 -19.89
N GLU A 49 14.50 -11.94 -21.15
CA GLU A 49 15.35 -12.30 -22.29
C GLU A 49 16.46 -11.28 -22.57
N ILE A 50 16.12 -9.98 -22.52
CA ILE A 50 17.05 -8.91 -22.89
C ILE A 50 17.93 -8.51 -21.71
N LEU A 51 17.35 -8.43 -20.51
CA LEU A 51 18.04 -7.91 -19.32
C LEU A 51 18.44 -9.00 -18.33
N GLY A 52 18.00 -10.25 -18.52
CA GLY A 52 18.16 -11.30 -17.51
C GLY A 52 17.41 -11.00 -16.21
N TRP A 53 16.41 -10.10 -16.25
CA TRP A 53 15.75 -9.60 -15.05
C TRP A 53 14.46 -10.36 -14.75
N GLU A 54 14.23 -10.63 -13.47
CA GLU A 54 12.94 -11.09 -12.94
C GLU A 54 12.75 -10.61 -11.50
N PRO A 55 11.50 -10.36 -11.05
CA PRO A 55 11.24 -9.95 -9.67
C PRO A 55 11.62 -11.07 -8.70
N LYS A 56 12.35 -10.71 -7.64
CA LYS A 56 12.81 -11.66 -6.60
C LYS A 56 12.14 -11.45 -5.24
N ILE A 57 11.51 -10.29 -5.05
CA ILE A 57 10.91 -9.90 -3.78
C ILE A 57 9.40 -10.01 -3.94
N ASP A 58 8.76 -10.78 -3.07
CA ASP A 58 7.32 -10.88 -3.02
C ASP A 58 6.67 -9.63 -2.41
N LEU A 59 5.34 -9.56 -2.50
CA LEU A 59 4.57 -8.40 -2.05
C LEU A 59 4.67 -8.18 -0.53
N ARG A 60 4.72 -9.25 0.28
CA ARG A 60 4.79 -9.14 1.74
C ARG A 60 6.12 -8.52 2.17
N GLU A 61 7.23 -9.01 1.62
CA GLU A 61 8.55 -8.45 1.91
C GLU A 61 8.70 -7.03 1.34
N ALA A 62 8.15 -6.75 0.16
CA ALA A 62 8.13 -5.39 -0.39
C ALA A 62 7.40 -4.40 0.54
N LEU A 63 6.22 -4.78 1.05
CA LEU A 63 5.49 -3.99 2.04
C LEU A 63 6.29 -3.79 3.32
N ARG A 64 6.90 -4.87 3.84
CA ARG A 64 7.71 -4.82 5.08
C ARG A 64 8.88 -3.86 4.95
N ARG A 65 9.63 -3.92 3.84
CA ARG A 65 10.73 -2.98 3.54
C ARG A 65 10.27 -1.54 3.45
N THR A 66 9.11 -1.32 2.83
CA THR A 66 8.53 0.01 2.64
C THR A 66 8.13 0.62 3.99
N ILE A 67 7.34 -0.09 4.81
CA ILE A 67 6.94 0.35 6.14
C ILE A 67 8.17 0.59 7.02
N SER A 68 9.16 -0.32 6.98
CA SER A 68 10.41 -0.19 7.71
C SER A 68 11.17 1.11 7.35
N ALA A 69 11.14 1.55 6.09
CA ALA A 69 11.72 2.82 5.68
C ALA A 69 10.98 4.02 6.30
N TYR A 70 9.64 4.00 6.32
CA TYR A 70 8.84 5.03 6.97
C TYR A 70 9.10 5.12 8.48
N VAL A 71 9.20 3.98 9.18
CA VAL A 71 9.54 3.93 10.61
C VAL A 71 10.90 4.57 10.86
N ARG A 72 11.91 4.23 10.06
CA ARG A 72 13.28 4.77 10.22
C ARG A 72 13.35 6.27 9.97
N ASN A 73 12.60 6.77 8.99
CA ASN A 73 12.70 8.15 8.55
C ASN A 73 11.87 9.14 9.39
N ARG A 74 11.12 8.67 10.41
CA ARG A 74 10.22 9.49 11.27
C ARG A 74 9.30 10.45 10.50
N GLN A 75 8.97 10.15 9.25
CA GLN A 75 8.16 11.00 8.38
C GLN A 75 6.65 10.78 8.51
N ILE A 76 6.20 9.88 9.38
CA ILE A 76 4.76 9.69 9.60
C ILE A 76 4.33 10.49 10.82
N VAL A 77 3.85 11.70 10.57
CA VAL A 77 2.90 12.37 11.46
C VAL A 77 1.52 11.94 10.96
N VAL A 78 0.87 10.99 11.66
CA VAL A 78 -0.48 10.52 11.27
C VAL A 78 -1.50 11.67 11.32
N GLU A 79 -1.20 12.76 12.03
CA GLU A 79 -2.03 13.97 12.09
C GLU A 79 -2.07 14.77 10.77
N GLU A 80 -1.12 14.59 9.84
CA GLU A 80 -1.06 15.37 8.58
C GLU A 80 -1.91 14.80 7.45
N LEU A 81 -2.28 13.52 7.52
CA LEU A 81 -3.27 12.95 6.61
C LEU A 81 -4.65 13.25 7.21
N GLY A 82 -5.27 14.35 6.75
CA GLY A 82 -6.62 14.73 7.13
C GLY A 82 -7.56 13.53 7.14
N ARG A 83 -8.54 13.54 8.06
CA ARG A 83 -9.37 12.34 8.22
C ARG A 83 -10.15 12.09 6.92
N PRO A 84 -10.43 10.83 6.54
CA PRO A 84 -11.18 10.56 5.30
C PRO A 84 -12.58 11.19 5.29
N ASP A 85 -13.12 11.55 6.45
CA ASP A 85 -14.37 12.29 6.65
C ASP A 85 -14.23 13.82 6.51
N GLU A 86 -13.00 14.33 6.33
CA GLU A 86 -12.67 15.76 6.17
C GLU A 86 -12.25 16.13 4.73
N LEU A 87 -12.22 15.17 3.80
CA LEU A 87 -12.01 15.34 2.36
C LEU A 87 -13.31 15.01 1.60
#